data_AF-A0A672MEX5-F1
#
_entry.id   AF-A0A672MEX5-F1
#
_cell.length_a   1.000
_cell.length_b   1.000
_cell.length_c   1.000
_cell.angle_alpha   90.00
_cell.angle_beta   90.00
_cell.angle_gamma   90.00
#
_symmetry.space_group_name_H-M   'P 1'
#
loop_
_entity.id
_entity.type
_entity.pdbx_description
1 polymer ?
#
loop_
_entity_poly.entity_id
_entity_poly.type
_entity_poly.pdbx_seq_one_letter_code
_entity_poly.pdbx_strand_id
1 'polypeptide(L)'
;MYLFGIMQRFYPHTNAFKRDTNPKKMNLGVGAYRDDQGKPFVLNCVRKAEAQIAAKKLDKEYLPIGGLAEFSKACAQLALGPDNAVLKSGRSITVQTISGTGSLRVGANFVARFHNVSQDVYLPKPSWGNHTPIFRDAGMQLKAYSYYDPKTCGFDFKGALDDISKIPEKSVIVLHACAHNPTGVDPRPEQWKEMKRNLLVFFDMAYQGFASGDIDRDAWAVRYFIEQGHNVLLSQSFAKNMGLYGCIYWIKNTMREMLVSNLKKEGSTHNWQHVTDQIGMFCFTGLKPEQVERLIKEFSIYMTKDGRISVAGVTSANVGYLAHAIHAVTK
;
A
#
# COMPACT_ATOMS: atom_id res chain seq x y z
N MET A 1 -16.47 16.44 -2.54
CA MET A 1 -15.34 16.64 -3.49
C MET A 1 -14.18 15.64 -3.35
N TYR A 2 -14.23 14.68 -2.42
CA TYR A 2 -13.15 13.70 -2.15
C TYR A 2 -13.04 12.54 -3.16
N LEU A 3 -14.16 12.11 -3.76
CA LEU A 3 -14.14 11.07 -4.79
C LEU A 3 -13.43 11.51 -6.08
N PHE A 4 -13.44 12.81 -6.38
CA PHE A 4 -13.00 13.35 -7.67
C PHE A 4 -11.49 13.29 -7.91
N GLY A 5 -10.65 13.46 -6.88
CA GLY A 5 -9.18 13.46 -7.05
C GLY A 5 -8.59 12.08 -7.33
N ILE A 6 -9.05 11.05 -6.62
CA ILE A 6 -8.69 9.64 -6.90
C ILE A 6 -9.29 9.21 -8.25
N MET A 7 -10.52 9.66 -8.54
CA MET A 7 -11.12 9.42 -9.84
C MET A 7 -10.29 10.03 -10.97
N GLN A 8 -9.76 11.25 -10.85
CA GLN A 8 -9.03 11.91 -11.94
C GLN A 8 -7.73 11.19 -12.36
N ARG A 9 -7.02 10.48 -11.47
CA ARG A 9 -5.77 9.77 -11.83
C ARG A 9 -5.98 8.31 -12.26
N PHE A 10 -6.95 7.59 -11.70
CA PHE A 10 -7.12 6.13 -11.95
C PHE A 10 -8.37 5.78 -12.76
N TYR A 11 -9.42 6.61 -12.70
CA TYR A 11 -10.70 6.35 -13.36
C TYR A 11 -10.66 6.53 -14.89
N PRO A 12 -9.88 7.48 -15.48
CA PRO A 12 -9.74 7.56 -16.93
C PRO A 12 -9.24 6.26 -17.54
N HIS A 13 -8.23 5.63 -16.93
CA HIS A 13 -7.67 4.36 -17.41
C HIS A 13 -8.68 3.22 -17.29
N THR A 14 -9.42 3.15 -16.19
CA THR A 14 -10.44 2.11 -15.99
C THR A 14 -11.62 2.26 -16.96
N ASN A 15 -12.05 3.50 -17.25
CA ASN A 15 -13.11 3.75 -18.24
C ASN A 15 -12.64 3.53 -19.67
N ALA A 16 -11.43 3.95 -20.01
CA ALA A 16 -10.82 3.68 -21.31
C ALA A 16 -10.69 2.17 -21.53
N PHE A 17 -10.19 1.43 -20.54
CA PHE A 17 -10.16 -0.04 -20.55
C PHE A 17 -11.55 -0.66 -20.76
N LYS A 18 -12.60 -0.13 -20.12
CA LYS A 18 -13.97 -0.64 -20.30
C LYS A 18 -14.49 -0.43 -21.73
N ARG A 19 -14.12 0.67 -22.39
CA ARG A 19 -14.55 1.01 -23.76
C ARG A 19 -13.75 0.29 -24.86
N ASP A 20 -12.55 -0.16 -24.54
CA ASP A 20 -11.69 -0.88 -25.48
C ASP A 20 -12.31 -2.23 -25.89
N THR A 21 -12.31 -2.54 -27.19
CA THR A 21 -12.87 -3.79 -27.74
C THR A 21 -11.81 -4.85 -28.02
N ASN A 22 -10.52 -4.54 -27.85
CA ASN A 22 -9.44 -5.49 -28.07
C ASN A 22 -9.55 -6.68 -27.09
N PRO A 23 -9.64 -7.94 -27.59
CA PRO A 23 -9.77 -9.11 -26.72
C PRO A 23 -8.53 -9.36 -25.85
N LYS A 24 -7.37 -8.74 -26.18
CA LYS A 24 -6.13 -8.83 -25.40
C LYS A 24 -5.94 -7.69 -24.39
N LYS A 25 -6.93 -6.80 -24.23
CA LYS A 25 -6.81 -5.63 -23.34
C LYS A 25 -6.52 -6.03 -21.89
N MET A 26 -5.71 -5.24 -21.21
CA MET A 26 -5.28 -5.51 -19.83
C MET A 26 -5.49 -4.27 -18.94
N ASN A 27 -5.94 -4.46 -17.70
CA ASN A 27 -6.03 -3.38 -16.72
C ASN A 27 -5.03 -3.59 -15.59
N LEU A 28 -3.93 -2.85 -15.64
CA LEU A 28 -2.88 -2.81 -14.63
C LEU A 28 -2.95 -1.52 -13.79
N GLY A 29 -3.98 -0.69 -13.95
CA GLY A 29 -4.15 0.55 -13.18
C GLY A 29 -4.88 0.37 -11.85
N VAL A 30 -5.65 -0.71 -11.70
CA VAL A 30 -6.51 -0.94 -10.53
C VAL A 30 -5.78 -1.74 -9.46
N GLY A 31 -5.65 -1.15 -8.27
CA GLY A 31 -5.06 -1.79 -7.09
C GLY A 31 -6.02 -2.71 -6.36
N ALA A 32 -6.49 -3.75 -7.03
CA ALA A 32 -7.48 -4.65 -6.46
C ALA A 32 -7.41 -6.00 -7.21
N TYR A 33 -7.30 -7.14 -6.51
CA TYR A 33 -6.99 -8.39 -7.19
C TYR A 33 -8.10 -9.14 -7.87
N ARG A 34 -7.56 -10.01 -8.70
CA ARG A 34 -8.23 -10.92 -9.55
C ARG A 34 -7.65 -12.30 -9.31
N ASP A 35 -8.51 -13.31 -9.35
CA ASP A 35 -8.03 -14.68 -9.56
C ASP A 35 -7.30 -14.79 -10.91
N ASP A 36 -6.76 -15.98 -11.19
CA ASP A 36 -6.02 -16.24 -12.43
C ASP A 36 -6.90 -16.16 -13.69
N GLN A 37 -8.22 -16.09 -13.51
CA GLN A 37 -9.21 -15.83 -14.57
C GLN A 37 -9.57 -14.34 -14.71
N GLY A 38 -8.93 -13.44 -13.96
CA GLY A 38 -9.20 -12.01 -14.06
C GLY A 38 -10.49 -11.56 -13.34
N LYS A 39 -11.06 -12.36 -12.41
CA LYS A 39 -12.31 -12.07 -11.70
C LYS A 39 -12.10 -11.70 -10.22
N PRO A 40 -12.98 -10.89 -9.61
CA PRO A 40 -12.92 -10.62 -8.17
C PRO A 40 -12.99 -11.90 -7.34
N PHE A 41 -12.05 -12.07 -6.43
CA PHE A 41 -12.00 -13.22 -5.53
C PHE A 41 -12.50 -12.81 -4.15
N VAL A 42 -13.29 -13.62 -3.44
CA VAL A 42 -13.63 -13.40 -2.02
C VAL A 42 -13.04 -14.55 -1.22
N LEU A 43 -12.31 -14.26 -0.14
CA LEU A 43 -11.68 -15.32 0.65
C LEU A 43 -12.73 -16.30 1.19
N ASN A 44 -12.41 -17.59 1.13
CA ASN A 44 -13.25 -18.64 1.71
C ASN A 44 -13.50 -18.44 3.21
N CYS A 45 -12.52 -17.92 3.97
CA CYS A 45 -12.72 -17.60 5.38
C CYS A 45 -13.71 -16.44 5.58
N VAL A 46 -13.72 -15.45 4.69
CA VAL A 46 -14.71 -14.36 4.71
C VAL A 46 -16.10 -14.91 4.39
N ARG A 47 -16.24 -15.76 3.37
CA ARG A 47 -17.52 -16.43 3.06
C ARG A 47 -18.06 -17.23 4.26
N LYS A 48 -17.19 -17.95 4.96
CA LYS A 48 -17.55 -18.68 6.18
C LYS A 48 -17.99 -17.73 7.29
N ALA A 49 -17.30 -16.61 7.50
CA ALA A 49 -17.68 -15.59 8.47
C ALA A 49 -19.03 -14.95 8.15
N GLU A 50 -19.28 -14.60 6.87
CA GLU A 50 -20.57 -14.08 6.38
C GLU A 50 -21.70 -15.06 6.70
N ALA A 51 -21.52 -16.35 6.40
CA ALA A 51 -22.52 -17.38 6.68
C ALA A 51 -22.80 -17.54 8.19
N GLN A 52 -21.75 -17.50 9.02
CA GLN A 52 -21.87 -17.56 10.48
C GLN A 52 -22.62 -16.33 11.04
N ILE A 53 -22.35 -15.14 10.54
CA ILE A 53 -23.05 -13.90 10.94
C ILE A 53 -24.52 -13.96 10.52
N ALA A 54 -24.80 -14.38 9.28
CA ALA A 54 -26.15 -14.49 8.76
C ALA A 54 -27.01 -15.50 9.55
N ALA A 55 -26.43 -16.66 9.91
CA ALA A 55 -27.10 -17.69 10.69
C ALA A 55 -27.53 -17.21 12.08
N LYS A 56 -26.79 -16.26 12.67
CA LYS A 56 -27.09 -15.71 14.00
C LYS A 56 -28.26 -14.73 14.01
N LYS A 57 -28.73 -14.24 12.86
CA LYS A 57 -29.83 -13.25 12.74
C LYS A 57 -29.66 -12.07 13.71
N LEU A 58 -28.45 -11.53 13.79
CA LEU A 58 -28.12 -10.41 14.66
C LEU A 58 -28.98 -9.18 14.30
N ASP A 59 -29.22 -8.32 15.28
CA ASP A 59 -29.83 -7.01 15.08
C ASP A 59 -28.92 -6.07 14.26
N LYS A 60 -29.39 -4.85 14.04
CA LYS A 60 -28.68 -3.79 13.29
C LYS A 60 -28.61 -2.49 14.09
N GLU A 61 -28.52 -2.62 15.41
CA GLU A 61 -28.43 -1.47 16.31
C GLU A 61 -27.11 -0.71 16.13
N TYR A 62 -27.09 0.52 16.63
CA TYR A 62 -25.88 1.33 16.59
C TYR A 62 -24.75 0.69 17.41
N LEU A 63 -23.54 0.68 16.82
CA LEU A 63 -22.32 0.39 17.57
C LEU A 63 -21.93 1.58 18.46
N PRO A 64 -21.14 1.35 19.53
CA PRO A 64 -20.47 2.42 20.27
C PRO A 64 -19.63 3.30 19.34
N ILE A 65 -19.40 4.57 19.73
CA ILE A 65 -18.60 5.53 18.94
C ILE A 65 -17.19 4.98 18.64
N GLY A 66 -16.58 4.28 19.60
CA GLY A 66 -15.26 3.64 19.43
C GLY A 66 -15.27 2.38 18.56
N GLY A 67 -16.45 1.92 18.12
CA GLY A 67 -16.65 0.70 17.34
C GLY A 67 -16.95 -0.55 18.18
N LEU A 68 -16.88 -1.70 17.51
CA LEU A 68 -17.05 -2.99 18.14
C LEU A 68 -15.81 -3.38 18.95
N ALA A 69 -15.95 -3.52 20.28
CA ALA A 69 -14.83 -3.74 21.20
C ALA A 69 -13.97 -4.97 20.84
N GLU A 70 -14.62 -6.11 20.53
CA GLU A 70 -13.91 -7.34 20.15
C GLU A 70 -13.13 -7.18 18.83
N PHE A 71 -13.67 -6.40 17.89
CA PHE A 71 -12.96 -6.09 16.65
C PHE A 71 -11.73 -5.24 16.94
N SER A 72 -11.87 -4.15 17.68
CA SER A 72 -10.74 -3.28 18.06
C SER A 72 -9.64 -4.06 18.81
N LYS A 73 -10.01 -4.95 19.73
CA LYS A 73 -9.07 -5.82 20.44
C LYS A 73 -8.32 -6.75 19.49
N ALA A 74 -9.04 -7.42 18.57
CA ALA A 74 -8.43 -8.30 17.57
C ALA A 74 -7.49 -7.53 16.61
N CYS A 75 -7.85 -6.31 16.20
CA CYS A 75 -6.99 -5.45 15.37
C CYS A 75 -5.66 -5.11 16.08
N ALA A 76 -5.75 -4.71 17.36
CA ALA A 76 -4.58 -4.38 18.17
C ALA A 76 -3.67 -5.59 18.37
N GLN A 77 -4.25 -6.77 18.63
CA GLN A 77 -3.51 -8.03 18.74
C GLN A 77 -2.80 -8.41 17.43
N LEU A 78 -3.46 -8.26 16.28
CA LEU A 78 -2.86 -8.52 14.98
C LEU A 78 -1.66 -7.59 14.71
N ALA A 79 -1.80 -6.29 14.98
CA ALA A 79 -0.73 -5.33 14.78
C ALA A 79 0.48 -5.60 15.70
N LEU A 80 0.22 -5.68 17.00
CA LEU A 80 1.27 -5.61 18.00
C LEU A 80 1.84 -6.99 18.37
N GLY A 81 1.09 -8.05 18.10
CA GLY A 81 1.34 -9.40 18.59
C GLY A 81 0.70 -9.61 19.97
N PRO A 82 0.14 -10.80 20.26
CA PRO A 82 -0.62 -11.05 21.49
C PRO A 82 0.20 -10.86 22.77
N ASP A 83 1.52 -11.08 22.69
CA ASP A 83 2.43 -10.98 23.82
C ASP A 83 3.02 -9.60 24.07
N ASN A 84 2.64 -8.60 23.27
CA ASN A 84 3.23 -7.26 23.33
C ASN A 84 2.99 -6.58 24.69
N ALA A 85 4.05 -6.00 25.26
CA ALA A 85 3.99 -5.30 26.54
C ALA A 85 3.00 -4.13 26.54
N VAL A 86 2.78 -3.44 25.41
CA VAL A 86 1.81 -2.35 25.29
C VAL A 86 0.38 -2.86 25.50
N LEU A 87 0.04 -4.02 24.93
CA LEU A 87 -1.28 -4.63 25.13
C LEU A 87 -1.47 -5.08 26.58
N LYS A 88 -0.49 -5.80 27.15
CA LYS A 88 -0.55 -6.32 28.53
C LYS A 88 -0.66 -5.20 29.57
N SER A 89 -0.04 -4.05 29.31
CA SER A 89 -0.07 -2.87 30.18
C SER A 89 -1.25 -1.92 29.93
N GLY A 90 -2.12 -2.19 28.95
CA GLY A 90 -3.27 -1.34 28.63
C GLY A 90 -2.91 0.04 28.06
N ARG A 91 -1.70 0.21 27.50
CA ARG A 91 -1.21 1.49 26.97
C ARG A 91 -1.54 1.74 25.50
N SER A 92 -2.35 0.87 24.88
CA SER A 92 -2.88 1.06 23.53
C SER A 92 -4.35 1.45 23.58
N ILE A 93 -4.73 2.41 22.75
CA ILE A 93 -6.13 2.69 22.41
C ILE A 93 -6.38 2.37 20.95
N THR A 94 -7.52 1.74 20.66
CA THR A 94 -7.89 1.35 19.29
C THR A 94 -9.36 1.69 19.08
N VAL A 95 -9.62 2.47 18.01
CA VAL A 95 -10.96 2.88 17.61
C VAL A 95 -11.23 2.39 16.20
N GLN A 96 -12.42 1.87 15.96
CA GLN A 96 -12.85 1.46 14.64
C GLN A 96 -13.11 2.69 13.77
N THR A 97 -12.64 2.65 12.52
CA THR A 97 -12.89 3.71 11.54
C THR A 97 -13.26 3.11 10.18
N ILE A 98 -13.52 3.98 9.19
CA ILE A 98 -13.79 3.56 7.81
C ILE A 98 -12.48 3.21 7.09
N SER A 99 -11.99 2.00 7.35
CA SER A 99 -10.77 1.43 6.76
C SER A 99 -9.52 2.31 6.99
N GLY A 100 -8.43 2.05 6.24
CA GLY A 100 -7.16 2.77 6.39
C GLY A 100 -7.28 4.27 6.12
N THR A 101 -8.08 4.68 5.13
CA THR A 101 -8.31 6.10 4.82
C THR A 101 -9.00 6.83 5.97
N GLY A 102 -10.03 6.23 6.57
CA GLY A 102 -10.73 6.77 7.74
C GLY A 102 -9.80 6.86 8.94
N SER A 103 -9.00 5.82 9.19
CA SER A 103 -8.01 5.77 10.27
C SER A 103 -6.97 6.88 10.12
N LEU A 104 -6.38 7.04 8.93
CA LEU A 104 -5.44 8.12 8.64
C LEU A 104 -6.07 9.49 8.84
N ARG A 105 -7.32 9.71 8.39
CA ARG A 105 -7.98 11.01 8.55
C ARG A 105 -8.31 11.33 10.01
N VAL A 106 -8.83 10.36 10.77
CA VAL A 106 -9.09 10.54 12.21
C VAL A 106 -7.78 10.81 12.94
N GLY A 107 -6.72 10.05 12.66
CA GLY A 107 -5.39 10.26 13.24
C GLY A 107 -4.79 11.61 12.86
N ALA A 108 -4.91 12.04 11.59
CA ALA A 108 -4.43 13.36 11.14
C ALA A 108 -5.17 14.49 11.86
N ASN A 109 -6.50 14.40 11.99
CA ASN A 109 -7.28 15.39 12.74
C ASN A 109 -6.94 15.39 14.23
N PHE A 110 -6.65 14.22 14.82
CA PHE A 110 -6.21 14.09 16.21
C PHE A 110 -4.85 14.78 16.42
N VAL A 111 -3.88 14.48 15.57
CA VAL A 111 -2.55 15.09 15.61
C VAL A 111 -2.65 16.60 15.41
N ALA A 112 -3.37 17.08 14.40
CA ALA A 112 -3.53 18.51 14.15
C ALA A 112 -4.15 19.26 15.35
N ARG A 113 -5.04 18.60 16.10
CA ARG A 113 -5.74 19.20 17.25
C ARG A 113 -4.93 19.17 18.54
N PHE A 114 -4.15 18.12 18.78
CA PHE A 114 -3.55 17.86 20.09
C PHE A 114 -2.03 17.87 20.09
N HIS A 115 -1.39 17.65 18.94
CA HIS A 115 0.07 17.67 18.81
C HIS A 115 0.56 19.10 18.50
N ASN A 116 0.50 19.96 19.51
CA ASN A 116 0.75 21.40 19.36
C ASN A 116 2.23 21.78 19.16
N VAL A 117 3.13 20.78 19.10
CA VAL A 117 4.58 21.02 18.97
C VAL A 117 5.01 21.21 17.52
N SER A 118 4.35 20.56 16.57
CA SER A 118 4.65 20.70 15.15
C SER A 118 3.41 20.38 14.32
N GLN A 119 3.15 21.22 13.32
CA GLN A 119 2.13 20.96 12.30
C GLN A 119 2.75 20.35 11.03
N ASP A 120 4.08 20.19 10.97
CA ASP A 120 4.77 19.60 9.84
C ASP A 120 4.61 18.07 9.83
N VAL A 121 4.20 17.55 8.67
CA VAL A 121 4.12 16.12 8.39
C VAL A 121 4.98 15.76 7.19
N TYR A 122 5.90 14.83 7.39
CA TYR A 122 6.87 14.40 6.41
C TYR A 122 6.39 13.11 5.72
N LEU A 123 6.17 13.20 4.40
CA LEU A 123 5.79 12.06 3.55
C LEU A 123 7.01 11.57 2.74
N PRO A 124 7.13 10.25 2.45
CA PRO A 124 8.18 9.76 1.57
C PRO A 124 8.00 10.30 0.14
N LYS A 125 9.10 10.42 -0.61
CA LYS A 125 9.09 10.77 -2.04
C LYS A 125 9.34 9.53 -2.90
N PRO A 126 8.34 9.06 -3.68
CA PRO A 126 6.92 9.42 -3.63
C PRO A 126 6.20 8.73 -2.46
N SER A 127 4.91 9.04 -2.26
CA SER A 127 4.01 8.31 -1.35
C SER A 127 2.67 8.04 -2.01
N TRP A 128 1.76 7.35 -1.32
CA TRP A 128 0.40 7.16 -1.80
C TRP A 128 -0.27 8.51 -2.01
N GLY A 129 -0.78 8.76 -3.22
CA GLY A 129 -1.26 10.09 -3.62
C GLY A 129 -2.38 10.66 -2.74
N ASN A 130 -3.07 9.84 -1.95
CA ASN A 130 -4.12 10.30 -1.04
C ASN A 130 -3.59 10.79 0.32
N HIS A 131 -2.33 10.54 0.67
CA HIS A 131 -1.72 11.10 1.87
C HIS A 131 -1.75 12.63 1.84
N THR A 132 -1.34 13.23 0.72
CA THR A 132 -1.33 14.69 0.51
C THR A 132 -2.67 15.34 0.91
N PRO A 133 -3.83 15.01 0.30
CA PRO A 133 -5.09 15.63 0.69
C PRO A 133 -5.55 15.23 2.11
N ILE A 134 -5.30 14.00 2.58
CA ILE A 134 -5.70 13.61 3.95
C ILE A 134 -5.09 14.55 5.00
N PHE A 135 -3.78 14.77 4.92
CA PHE A 135 -3.08 15.56 5.92
C PHE A 135 -3.26 17.07 5.70
N ARG A 136 -3.23 17.54 4.45
CA ARG A 136 -3.50 18.95 4.14
C ARG A 136 -4.90 19.38 4.60
N ASP A 137 -5.91 18.55 4.34
CA ASP A 137 -7.29 18.88 4.70
C ASP A 137 -7.58 18.65 6.21
N ALA A 138 -6.61 18.10 6.96
CA ALA A 138 -6.58 18.11 8.42
C ALA A 138 -5.91 19.38 8.98
N GLY A 139 -5.37 20.26 8.12
CA GLY A 139 -4.69 21.50 8.50
C GLY A 139 -3.17 21.38 8.66
N MET A 140 -2.59 20.22 8.36
CA MET A 140 -1.16 19.97 8.53
C MET A 140 -0.33 20.48 7.35
N GLN A 141 0.94 20.79 7.61
CA GLN A 141 1.91 21.31 6.65
C GLN A 141 2.70 20.17 6.03
N LEU A 142 2.53 19.97 4.72
CA LEU A 142 3.18 18.88 4.00
C LEU A 142 4.65 19.19 3.75
N LYS A 143 5.51 18.34 4.29
CA LYS A 143 6.93 18.23 3.98
C LYS A 143 7.20 16.85 3.39
N ALA A 144 8.42 16.61 2.94
CA ALA A 144 8.76 15.32 2.36
C ALA A 144 10.23 14.98 2.51
N TYR A 145 10.54 13.69 2.59
CA TYR A 145 11.90 13.14 2.72
C TYR A 145 12.20 12.17 1.57
N SER A 146 13.47 12.05 1.21
CA SER A 146 13.94 11.14 0.16
C SER A 146 13.63 9.69 0.52
N TYR A 147 13.23 8.88 -0.46
CA TYR A 147 12.79 7.50 -0.24
C TYR A 147 13.13 6.59 -1.42
N TYR A 148 12.71 6.95 -2.64
CA TYR A 148 12.95 6.15 -3.83
C TYR A 148 14.06 6.75 -4.68
N ASP A 149 15.04 5.94 -5.07
CA ASP A 149 16.06 6.32 -6.05
C ASP A 149 15.65 5.85 -7.45
N PRO A 150 15.30 6.76 -8.38
CA PRO A 150 14.92 6.39 -9.73
C PRO A 150 16.04 5.74 -10.55
N LYS A 151 17.31 5.94 -10.17
CA LYS A 151 18.46 5.37 -10.91
C LYS A 151 18.60 3.89 -10.62
N THR A 152 18.40 3.48 -9.38
CA THR A 152 18.53 2.08 -8.94
C THR A 152 17.18 1.37 -8.83
N CYS A 153 16.07 2.10 -8.92
CA CYS A 153 14.73 1.62 -8.62
C CYS A 153 14.61 1.00 -7.20
N GLY A 154 15.48 1.44 -6.28
CA GLY A 154 15.60 0.93 -4.92
C GLY A 154 15.37 2.01 -3.86
N PHE A 155 15.64 1.65 -2.60
CA PHE A 155 15.48 2.55 -1.45
C PHE A 155 16.69 3.50 -1.39
N ASP A 156 16.45 4.80 -1.50
CA ASP A 156 17.45 5.85 -1.31
C ASP A 156 17.79 6.00 0.18
N PHE A 157 18.49 5.02 0.73
CA PHE A 157 18.79 4.95 2.15
C PHE A 157 19.62 6.15 2.63
N LYS A 158 20.62 6.55 1.85
CA LYS A 158 21.49 7.68 2.19
C LYS A 158 20.70 8.99 2.19
N GLY A 159 19.92 9.26 1.13
CA GLY A 159 19.07 10.45 1.08
C GLY A 159 18.02 10.44 2.18
N ALA A 160 17.41 9.29 2.48
CA ALA A 160 16.44 9.14 3.55
C ALA A 160 17.04 9.48 4.92
N LEU A 161 18.22 8.95 5.26
CA LEU A 161 18.90 9.27 6.52
C LEU A 161 19.32 10.74 6.60
N ASP A 162 19.88 11.28 5.51
CA ASP A 162 20.31 12.68 5.44
C ASP A 162 19.13 13.63 5.65
N ASP A 163 17.97 13.34 5.08
CA ASP A 163 16.76 14.15 5.25
C ASP A 163 16.14 13.95 6.64
N ILE A 164 15.97 12.70 7.09
CA ILE A 164 15.37 12.38 8.39
C ILE A 164 16.19 12.96 9.54
N SER A 165 17.52 13.00 9.40
CA SER A 165 18.41 13.56 10.43
C SER A 165 18.22 15.06 10.68
N LYS A 166 17.70 15.78 9.69
CA LYS A 166 17.44 17.22 9.69
C LYS A 166 15.99 17.57 10.04
N ILE A 167 15.12 16.58 10.17
CA ILE A 167 13.73 16.81 10.58
C ILE A 167 13.73 17.38 12.01
N PRO A 168 13.05 18.50 12.27
CA PRO A 168 12.93 19.05 13.62
C PRO A 168 12.30 18.02 14.57
N GLU A 169 12.86 17.90 15.77
CA GLU A 169 12.35 16.96 16.77
C GLU A 169 10.86 17.16 17.02
N LYS A 170 10.18 16.06 17.33
CA LYS A 170 8.73 15.97 17.55
C LYS A 170 7.89 16.32 16.32
N SER A 171 8.47 16.55 15.13
CA SER A 171 7.69 16.58 13.89
C SER A 171 7.07 15.22 13.57
N VAL A 172 6.06 15.22 12.71
CA VAL A 172 5.34 14.00 12.34
C VAL A 172 5.98 13.39 11.10
N ILE A 173 6.28 12.09 11.15
CA ILE A 173 6.77 11.33 9.99
C ILE A 173 5.81 10.19 9.68
N VAL A 174 5.39 10.11 8.41
CA VAL A 174 4.52 9.02 7.95
C VAL A 174 5.37 7.93 7.33
N LEU A 175 5.28 6.73 7.89
CA LEU A 175 6.02 5.55 7.44
C LEU A 175 5.04 4.49 6.94
N HIS A 176 5.33 3.85 5.81
CA HIS A 176 4.57 2.67 5.39
C HIS A 176 5.18 1.47 6.12
N ALA A 177 4.37 0.69 6.83
CA ALA A 177 4.88 -0.40 7.65
C ALA A 177 5.57 -1.49 6.82
N CYS A 178 5.00 -1.77 5.65
CA CYS A 178 5.51 -2.69 4.62
C CYS A 178 4.73 -2.48 3.30
N ALA A 179 5.25 -3.03 2.21
CA ALA A 179 4.75 -2.91 0.85
C ALA A 179 4.44 -1.45 0.47
N HIS A 180 5.46 -0.59 0.52
CA HIS A 180 5.34 0.84 0.26
C HIS A 180 4.56 1.14 -1.03
N ASN A 181 3.55 2.00 -0.92
CA ASN A 181 2.75 2.44 -2.06
C ASN A 181 3.21 3.85 -2.48
N PRO A 182 3.70 4.04 -3.71
CA PRO A 182 3.41 3.22 -4.88
C PRO A 182 4.56 2.34 -5.41
N THR A 183 5.74 2.38 -4.77
CA THR A 183 6.98 1.84 -5.35
C THR A 183 7.18 0.34 -5.15
N GLY A 184 6.61 -0.24 -4.10
CA GLY A 184 6.88 -1.61 -3.64
C GLY A 184 8.27 -1.79 -3.00
N VAL A 185 9.02 -0.70 -2.79
CA VAL A 185 10.36 -0.73 -2.21
C VAL A 185 10.27 -0.46 -0.71
N ASP A 186 10.79 -1.38 0.11
CA ASP A 186 10.81 -1.26 1.57
C ASP A 186 12.25 -1.24 2.11
N PRO A 187 12.51 -0.52 3.23
CA PRO A 187 13.78 -0.62 3.93
C PRO A 187 14.00 -2.03 4.50
N ARG A 188 15.25 -2.49 4.48
CA ARG A 188 15.65 -3.74 5.15
C ARG A 188 15.65 -3.56 6.68
N PRO A 189 15.57 -4.65 7.48
CA PRO A 189 15.54 -4.56 8.94
C PRO A 189 16.68 -3.71 9.52
N GLU A 190 17.91 -3.85 9.01
CA GLU A 190 19.06 -3.05 9.42
C GLU A 190 18.89 -1.55 9.11
N GLN A 191 18.27 -1.20 7.98
CA GLN A 191 18.01 0.19 7.59
C GLN A 191 16.93 0.82 8.46
N TRP A 192 15.86 0.08 8.79
CA TRP A 192 14.84 0.53 9.74
C TRP A 192 15.41 0.90 11.11
N LYS A 193 16.44 0.17 11.57
CA LYS A 193 17.10 0.44 12.86
C LYS A 193 17.82 1.80 12.88
N GLU A 194 18.28 2.27 11.74
CA GLU A 194 19.03 3.53 11.60
C GLU A 194 18.12 4.75 11.38
N MET A 195 16.89 4.55 10.88
CA MET A 195 15.94 5.63 10.62
C MET A 195 15.23 6.18 11.88
N LYS A 196 15.57 5.68 13.07
CA LYS A 196 14.96 6.09 14.34
C LYS A 196 15.41 7.48 14.78
N ARG A 197 14.44 8.34 15.14
CA ARG A 197 14.66 9.71 15.65
C ARG A 197 13.55 10.10 16.61
N ASN A 198 13.77 11.13 17.42
CA ASN A 198 12.76 11.70 18.32
C ASN A 198 11.65 12.44 17.54
N LEU A 199 10.86 11.68 16.77
CA LEU A 199 9.75 12.13 15.91
C LEU A 199 8.47 11.41 16.33
N LEU A 200 7.32 12.02 16.04
CA LEU A 200 6.04 11.34 16.17
C LEU A 200 5.81 10.48 14.93
N VAL A 201 5.92 9.17 15.10
CA VAL A 201 5.84 8.22 13.99
C VAL A 201 4.37 7.83 13.76
N PHE A 202 3.90 8.02 12.53
CA PHE A 202 2.58 7.58 12.09
C PHE A 202 2.73 6.50 11.02
N PHE A 203 2.51 5.25 11.41
CA PHE A 203 2.52 4.12 10.48
C PHE A 203 1.20 4.00 9.70
N ASP A 204 1.30 3.89 8.38
CA ASP A 204 0.26 3.34 7.51
C ASP A 204 0.56 1.85 7.23
N MET A 205 -0.27 0.96 7.77
CA MET A 205 -0.11 -0.49 7.67
C MET A 205 -1.32 -1.10 6.95
N ALA A 206 -1.38 -0.85 5.63
CA ALA A 206 -2.48 -1.32 4.79
C ALA A 206 -2.31 -2.74 4.22
N TYR A 207 -1.11 -3.33 4.35
CA TYR A 207 -0.71 -4.55 3.63
C TYR A 207 -0.15 -5.66 4.54
N GLN A 208 -0.41 -5.64 5.84
CA GLN A 208 0.08 -6.67 6.76
C GLN A 208 -0.36 -8.09 6.35
N GLY A 209 0.60 -8.99 6.16
CA GLY A 209 0.42 -10.36 5.65
C GLY A 209 0.38 -10.45 4.13
N PHE A 210 0.25 -9.32 3.42
CA PHE A 210 0.21 -9.26 1.96
C PHE A 210 1.59 -9.00 1.36
N ALA A 211 2.51 -8.39 2.10
CA ALA A 211 3.83 -8.06 1.60
C ALA A 211 4.66 -9.34 1.48
N SER A 212 4.89 -10.05 2.59
CA SER A 212 5.70 -11.28 2.61
C SER A 212 4.92 -12.58 2.66
N GLY A 213 3.61 -12.54 2.95
CA GLY A 213 2.81 -13.71 3.30
C GLY A 213 2.85 -14.07 4.79
N ASP A 214 3.62 -13.32 5.59
CA ASP A 214 3.79 -13.51 7.04
C ASP A 214 3.37 -12.22 7.78
N ILE A 215 2.34 -12.34 8.63
CA ILE A 215 1.76 -11.19 9.35
C ILE A 215 2.70 -10.61 10.40
N ASP A 216 3.62 -11.40 10.95
CA ASP A 216 4.55 -10.97 11.99
C ASP A 216 5.76 -10.30 11.36
N ARG A 217 6.27 -10.84 10.25
CA ARG A 217 7.31 -10.19 9.45
C ARG A 217 6.84 -8.82 8.94
N ASP A 218 5.62 -8.74 8.44
CA ASP A 218 5.07 -7.51 7.88
C ASP A 218 4.75 -6.43 8.94
N ALA A 219 4.64 -6.81 10.21
CA ALA A 219 4.46 -5.89 11.35
C ALA A 219 5.77 -5.57 12.08
N TRP A 220 6.90 -6.14 11.65
CA TRP A 220 8.18 -6.05 12.36
C TRP A 220 8.61 -4.61 12.59
N ALA A 221 8.53 -3.73 11.59
CA ALA A 221 8.94 -2.33 11.71
C ALA A 221 8.12 -1.57 12.78
N VAL A 222 6.80 -1.78 12.82
CA VAL A 222 5.90 -1.17 13.82
C VAL A 222 6.28 -1.65 15.23
N ARG A 223 6.42 -2.96 15.39
CA ARG A 223 6.75 -3.58 16.68
C ARG A 223 8.13 -3.15 17.18
N TYR A 224 9.12 -3.09 16.29
CA TYR A 224 10.46 -2.63 16.60
C TYR A 224 10.46 -1.17 17.10
N PHE A 225 9.76 -0.25 16.43
CA PHE A 225 9.70 1.15 16.90
C PHE A 225 9.07 1.26 18.30
N ILE A 226 8.02 0.49 18.57
CA ILE A 226 7.39 0.43 19.90
C ILE A 226 8.36 -0.14 20.95
N GLU A 227 9.08 -1.21 20.62
CA GLU A 227 10.09 -1.82 21.49
C GLU A 227 11.23 -0.84 21.83
N GLN A 228 11.61 0.00 20.87
CA GLN A 228 12.60 1.08 21.08
C GLN A 228 12.04 2.28 21.88
N GLY A 229 10.81 2.21 22.37
CA GLY A 229 10.20 3.22 23.23
C GLY A 229 9.46 4.34 22.48
N HIS A 230 9.25 4.23 21.17
CA HIS A 230 8.44 5.21 20.45
C HIS A 230 6.95 5.02 20.76
N ASN A 231 6.26 6.12 21.08
CA ASN A 231 4.81 6.18 20.96
C ASN A 231 4.45 6.42 19.51
N VAL A 232 3.63 5.53 18.92
CA VAL A 232 3.30 5.58 17.50
C VAL A 232 1.79 5.77 17.30
N LEU A 233 1.43 6.45 16.20
CA LEU A 233 0.10 6.31 15.62
C LEU A 233 0.13 5.20 14.58
N LEU A 234 -0.93 4.41 14.51
CA LEU A 234 -1.04 3.31 13.57
C LEU A 234 -2.40 3.34 12.87
N SER A 235 -2.37 3.39 11.55
CA SER A 235 -3.52 3.14 10.70
C SER A 235 -3.45 1.72 10.14
N GLN A 236 -4.46 0.90 10.43
CA GLN A 236 -4.61 -0.43 9.84
C GLN A 236 -5.71 -0.43 8.77
N SER A 237 -5.53 -1.25 7.75
CA SER A 237 -6.57 -1.54 6.76
C SER A 237 -6.74 -3.04 6.56
N PHE A 238 -7.97 -3.51 6.77
CA PHE A 238 -8.39 -4.86 6.36
C PHE A 238 -8.87 -4.92 4.93
N ALA A 239 -8.76 -3.78 4.22
CA ALA A 239 -9.19 -3.72 2.86
C ALA A 239 -8.41 -4.72 2.04
N LYS A 240 -7.10 -4.98 2.24
CA LYS A 240 -6.32 -5.86 1.33
C LYS A 240 -6.14 -7.28 1.85
N ASN A 241 -5.61 -7.42 3.05
CA ASN A 241 -5.22 -8.72 3.62
C ASN A 241 -6.40 -9.68 3.84
N MET A 242 -7.54 -9.17 4.32
CA MET A 242 -8.81 -9.91 4.42
C MET A 242 -9.73 -9.63 3.24
N GLY A 243 -9.23 -8.90 2.25
CA GLY A 243 -9.95 -8.22 1.19
C GLY A 243 -11.33 -7.61 1.50
N LEU A 244 -11.51 -7.07 2.70
CA LEU A 244 -12.75 -6.39 3.10
C LEU A 244 -12.81 -4.96 2.54
N TYR A 245 -12.61 -4.80 1.23
CA TYR A 245 -12.85 -3.53 0.54
C TYR A 245 -14.37 -3.27 0.44
N GLY A 246 -14.74 -2.13 -0.14
CA GLY A 246 -16.07 -1.98 -0.76
C GLY A 246 -16.33 -2.96 -1.93
N CYS A 247 -15.28 -3.65 -2.40
CA CYS A 247 -15.13 -4.97 -3.05
C CYS A 247 -13.66 -5.08 -3.58
N ILE A 248 -12.98 -6.25 -3.51
CA ILE A 248 -11.85 -6.75 -4.37
C ILE A 248 -10.41 -7.01 -3.78
N TYR A 249 -10.08 -8.27 -3.47
CA TYR A 249 -8.96 -9.04 -2.78
C TYR A 249 -7.74 -9.47 -3.62
N TRP A 250 -6.58 -9.93 -3.01
CA TRP A 250 -5.32 -10.81 -3.23
C TRP A 250 -4.06 -10.52 -4.15
N ILE A 251 -2.97 -11.31 -4.26
CA ILE A 251 -1.93 -11.41 -5.37
C ILE A 251 -0.91 -12.48 -4.98
N LYS A 252 -0.52 -13.35 -5.94
CA LYS A 252 0.62 -14.28 -5.78
C LYS A 252 1.91 -13.64 -6.29
N ASN A 253 3.00 -13.81 -5.53
CA ASN A 253 4.37 -13.38 -5.90
C ASN A 253 4.86 -14.02 -7.23
N THR A 254 4.27 -15.15 -7.62
CA THR A 254 4.57 -15.88 -8.86
C THR A 254 4.45 -15.04 -10.13
N MET A 255 3.57 -14.03 -10.16
CA MET A 255 3.37 -13.21 -11.36
C MET A 255 4.58 -12.29 -11.67
N ARG A 256 5.30 -11.83 -10.63
CA ARG A 256 6.52 -11.01 -10.81
C ARG A 256 7.64 -11.84 -11.44
N GLU A 257 7.87 -13.03 -10.90
CA GLU A 257 8.87 -13.98 -11.41
C GLU A 257 8.57 -14.39 -12.86
N MET A 258 7.31 -14.70 -13.17
CA MET A 258 6.89 -15.03 -14.52
C MET A 258 7.08 -13.85 -15.50
N LEU A 259 6.81 -12.62 -15.07
CA LEU A 259 7.02 -11.44 -15.91
C LEU A 259 8.51 -11.25 -16.24
N VAL A 260 9.40 -11.30 -15.25
CA VAL A 260 10.85 -11.19 -15.46
C VAL A 260 11.38 -12.34 -16.31
N SER A 261 10.92 -13.57 -16.08
CA SER A 261 11.30 -14.73 -16.88
C SER A 261 10.91 -14.57 -18.36
N ASN A 262 9.68 -14.12 -18.64
CA ASN A 262 9.22 -13.90 -20.00
C ASN A 262 9.92 -12.72 -20.68
N LEU A 263 10.23 -11.63 -19.96
CA LEU A 263 11.01 -10.51 -20.50
C LEU A 263 12.41 -10.95 -20.96
N LYS A 264 13.05 -11.84 -20.20
CA LYS A 264 14.33 -12.46 -20.61
C LYS A 264 14.16 -13.34 -21.85
N LYS A 265 13.09 -14.14 -21.92
CA LYS A 265 12.80 -15.00 -23.10
C LYS A 265 12.54 -14.21 -24.38
N GLU A 266 11.92 -13.04 -24.29
CA GLU A 266 11.70 -12.12 -25.43
C GLU A 266 13.00 -11.44 -25.91
N GLY A 267 14.13 -11.60 -25.21
CA GLY A 267 15.41 -11.02 -25.58
C GLY A 267 15.63 -9.60 -25.05
N SER A 268 14.89 -9.16 -24.02
CA SER A 268 15.13 -7.87 -23.39
C SER A 268 16.52 -7.82 -22.72
N THR A 269 17.32 -6.81 -23.06
CA THR A 269 18.66 -6.57 -22.49
C THR A 269 18.64 -5.71 -21.23
N HIS A 270 17.49 -5.11 -20.89
CA HIS A 270 17.33 -4.29 -19.69
C HIS A 270 17.36 -5.14 -18.41
N ASN A 271 17.85 -4.55 -17.33
CA ASN A 271 17.79 -5.17 -16.01
C ASN A 271 16.38 -5.00 -15.42
N TRP A 272 15.64 -6.11 -15.28
CA TRP A 272 14.29 -6.16 -14.71
C TRP A 272 14.23 -6.72 -13.29
N GLN A 273 15.38 -6.91 -12.62
CA GLN A 273 15.45 -7.53 -11.29
C GLN A 273 14.63 -6.78 -10.23
N HIS A 274 14.48 -5.45 -10.37
CA HIS A 274 13.64 -4.63 -9.49
C HIS A 274 12.18 -5.06 -9.47
N VAL A 275 11.66 -5.69 -10.54
CA VAL A 275 10.27 -6.19 -10.57
C VAL A 275 10.05 -7.31 -9.55
N THR A 276 11.05 -8.17 -9.34
CA THR A 276 11.02 -9.25 -8.33
C THR A 276 11.46 -8.78 -6.96
N ASP A 277 12.32 -7.77 -6.86
CA ASP A 277 12.78 -7.22 -5.58
C ASP A 277 11.70 -6.35 -4.91
N GLN A 278 10.83 -5.72 -5.71
CA GLN A 278 9.67 -4.97 -5.22
C GLN A 278 8.58 -5.89 -4.66
N ILE A 279 7.95 -5.45 -3.58
CA ILE A 279 7.02 -6.22 -2.77
C ILE A 279 5.59 -5.69 -2.90
N GLY A 280 4.61 -6.57 -2.68
CA GLY A 280 3.20 -6.21 -2.59
C GLY A 280 2.50 -6.05 -3.94
N MET A 281 1.43 -5.26 -3.95
CA MET A 281 0.47 -5.23 -5.07
C MET A 281 0.92 -4.40 -6.28
N PHE A 282 1.79 -3.41 -6.04
CA PHE A 282 2.20 -2.47 -7.08
C PHE A 282 3.67 -2.67 -7.43
N CYS A 283 4.01 -2.44 -8.69
CA CYS A 283 5.36 -2.46 -9.19
C CYS A 283 5.63 -1.16 -9.94
N PHE A 284 6.70 -0.47 -9.58
CA PHE A 284 7.27 0.60 -10.38
C PHE A 284 8.17 -0.03 -11.44
N THR A 285 7.68 -0.05 -12.67
CA THR A 285 8.39 -0.70 -13.79
C THR A 285 9.60 0.11 -14.26
N GLY A 286 9.63 1.42 -14.02
CA GLY A 286 10.62 2.34 -14.60
C GLY A 286 10.28 2.79 -16.03
N LEU A 287 9.15 2.35 -16.59
CA LEU A 287 8.67 2.79 -17.90
C LEU A 287 8.37 4.29 -17.91
N LYS A 288 8.82 4.97 -18.97
CA LYS A 288 8.59 6.39 -19.18
C LYS A 288 7.17 6.67 -19.70
N PRO A 289 6.61 7.87 -19.51
CA PRO A 289 5.25 8.20 -19.95
C PRO A 289 4.98 7.89 -21.43
N GLU A 290 5.94 8.12 -22.32
CA GLU A 290 5.84 7.82 -23.75
C GLU A 290 5.74 6.32 -24.04
N GLN A 291 6.44 5.48 -23.25
CA GLN A 291 6.36 4.02 -23.37
C GLN A 291 5.02 3.50 -22.84
N VAL A 292 4.53 4.09 -21.75
CA VAL A 292 3.18 3.81 -21.23
C VAL A 292 2.11 4.17 -22.27
N GLU A 293 2.25 5.30 -22.96
CA GLU A 293 1.30 5.68 -24.02
C GLU A 293 1.33 4.71 -25.21
N ARG A 294 2.50 4.21 -25.60
CA ARG A 294 2.62 3.15 -26.61
C ARG A 294 1.96 1.85 -26.16
N LEU A 295 2.15 1.44 -24.91
CA LEU A 295 1.47 0.25 -24.35
C LEU A 295 -0.05 0.37 -24.40
N ILE A 296 -0.60 1.55 -24.10
CA ILE A 296 -2.04 1.80 -24.19
C ILE A 296 -2.51 1.74 -25.65
N LYS A 297 -1.83 2.44 -26.57
CA LYS A 297 -2.27 2.61 -27.97
C LYS A 297 -2.05 1.37 -28.84
N GLU A 298 -0.90 0.71 -28.71
CA GLU A 298 -0.48 -0.39 -29.59
C GLU A 298 -0.90 -1.76 -29.04
N PHE A 299 -1.01 -1.90 -27.71
CA PHE A 299 -1.21 -3.20 -27.04
C PHE A 299 -2.45 -3.25 -26.14
N SER A 300 -3.22 -2.16 -26.01
CA SER A 300 -4.39 -2.10 -25.11
C SER A 300 -4.05 -2.43 -23.64
N ILE A 301 -2.86 -2.06 -23.17
CA ILE A 301 -2.40 -2.28 -21.79
C ILE A 301 -2.52 -0.98 -21.00
N TYR A 302 -3.48 -0.94 -20.07
CA TYR A 302 -3.83 0.25 -19.30
C TYR A 302 -3.13 0.27 -17.95
N MET A 303 -2.27 1.26 -17.73
CA MET A 303 -1.52 1.49 -16.49
C MET A 303 -1.42 2.99 -16.21
N THR A 304 -0.88 3.40 -15.05
CA THR A 304 -0.68 4.83 -14.77
C THR A 304 0.57 5.37 -15.45
N LYS A 305 0.53 6.64 -15.87
CA LYS A 305 1.62 7.30 -16.62
C LYS A 305 2.97 7.35 -15.91
N ASP A 306 2.98 7.13 -14.59
CA ASP A 306 4.18 7.04 -13.75
C ASP A 306 4.88 5.66 -13.83
N GLY A 307 4.45 4.77 -14.72
CA GLY A 307 5.06 3.45 -14.90
C GLY A 307 4.66 2.45 -13.81
N ARG A 308 3.71 2.80 -12.93
CA ARG A 308 3.19 1.89 -11.90
C ARG A 308 2.18 0.90 -12.49
N ILE A 309 2.43 -0.38 -12.29
CA ILE A 309 1.47 -1.46 -12.55
C ILE A 309 0.92 -2.04 -11.26
N SER A 310 -0.31 -2.53 -11.33
CA SER A 310 -0.83 -3.47 -10.35
C SER A 310 -0.60 -4.88 -10.86
N VAL A 311 0.19 -5.66 -10.11
CA VAL A 311 0.49 -7.06 -10.40
C VAL A 311 -0.78 -7.92 -10.35
N ALA A 312 -1.84 -7.43 -9.71
CA ALA A 312 -3.18 -8.04 -9.66
C ALA A 312 -3.84 -8.23 -11.03
N GLY A 313 -3.50 -7.39 -12.01
CA GLY A 313 -4.03 -7.52 -13.36
C GLY A 313 -3.27 -8.54 -14.22
N VAL A 314 -2.19 -9.11 -13.68
CA VAL A 314 -1.34 -10.10 -14.36
C VAL A 314 -1.82 -11.50 -14.00
N THR A 315 -2.02 -12.34 -15.01
CA THR A 315 -2.43 -13.74 -14.89
C THR A 315 -1.47 -14.64 -15.66
N SER A 316 -1.50 -15.94 -15.38
CA SER A 316 -0.71 -16.93 -16.11
C SER A 316 -0.95 -16.88 -17.63
N ALA A 317 -2.18 -16.54 -18.04
CA ALA A 317 -2.59 -16.46 -19.44
C ALA A 317 -2.12 -15.18 -20.16
N ASN A 318 -1.91 -14.07 -19.43
CA ASN A 318 -1.60 -12.77 -20.04
C ASN A 318 -0.17 -12.27 -19.82
N VAL A 319 0.57 -12.87 -18.87
CA VAL A 319 1.92 -12.41 -18.50
C VAL A 319 2.92 -12.48 -19.66
N GLY A 320 2.79 -13.46 -20.55
CA GLY A 320 3.60 -13.54 -21.77
C GLY A 320 3.33 -12.39 -22.74
N TYR A 321 2.05 -12.04 -22.93
CA TYR A 321 1.66 -10.90 -23.77
C TYR A 321 2.16 -9.57 -23.19
N LEU A 322 2.06 -9.41 -21.87
CA LEU A 322 2.60 -8.24 -21.18
C LEU A 322 4.12 -8.11 -21.37
N ALA A 323 4.86 -9.21 -21.21
CA ALA A 323 6.31 -9.22 -21.40
C ALA A 323 6.70 -8.83 -22.83
N HIS A 324 6.03 -9.42 -23.83
CA HIS A 324 6.23 -9.08 -25.24
C HIS A 324 5.97 -7.60 -25.52
N ALA A 325 4.85 -7.05 -25.02
CA ALA A 325 4.50 -5.65 -25.20
C ALA A 325 5.51 -4.70 -24.53
N ILE A 326 5.93 -5.00 -23.30
CA ILE A 326 6.97 -4.23 -22.60
C ILE A 326 8.28 -4.27 -23.39
N HIS A 327 8.71 -5.43 -23.88
CA HIS A 327 9.89 -5.54 -24.71
C HIS A 327 9.76 -4.69 -25.99
N ALA A 328 8.63 -4.75 -26.69
CA ALA A 328 8.39 -3.99 -27.93
C ALA A 328 8.44 -2.46 -27.75
N VAL A 329 8.12 -1.94 -26.56
CA VAL A 329 8.20 -0.50 -26.24
C VAL A 329 9.51 -0.06 -25.59
N THR A 330 10.37 -1.01 -25.22
CA THR A 330 11.66 -0.74 -24.54
C THR A 330 12.90 -1.17 -25.33
N LYS A 331 12.74 -1.95 -26.41
CA LYS A 331 13.84 -2.39 -27.27
C LYS A 331 14.55 -1.26 -28.00
#